data_AF-A0A2R6EXJ6-F1
#
_entry.id   AF-A0A2R6EXJ6-F1
#
_cell.length_a   1.000
_cell.length_b   1.000
_cell.length_c   1.000
_cell.angle_alpha   90.00
_cell.angle_beta   90.00
_cell.angle_gamma   90.00
#
_symmetry.space_group_name_H-M   'P 1'
#
loop_
_entity.id
_entity.type
_entity.pdbx_description
1 polymer ?
#
loop_
_entity_poly.entity_id
_entity_poly.type
_entity_poly.pdbx_seq_one_letter_code
_entity_poly.pdbx_strand_id
1 'polypeptide(L)'
;MVTASAPGKVYLFGEHAVVYGEPAVPCAIERRAQVTASRRDSGLRVHAGDLTIDGFTVEYEGSASERPDVDIEDSLVEAGIGYVNEAIEQARDAADAPDAGFDVTVDSEIPLGAGLGSSAAVTVAAIDAATRELGVELSPEEIADRAYRVEHSVQDGQASRADTFCSAMGGAVRVEGDDCRTIEAPDLPFVIGYDGGAGDTGALVAGVRNLREEYEFAADTVEAIGDVVRRGEAALAAERVEELGRLMNFNHGLLSALGVSSRSLDAMVWAARDAGATGAKLTGAGGGGCIVALDDTPETTSALNYTPGCEDTFRAELDTVGVRASDAVATALSGDDLNSLVLVHGGGSFGHPHAARHGVSTTEGARDVAALTGIHRAMGELNRVVVDALKDRGVGALPIRPLSVAARQDGLAFPLDSVETMLAEGFVPVLHGDVVVDAGKGATILSGDEIVVALAGALGADRVGLCSTVPGVLDAEGTVIDEITAYEQVASALGDSDATDVTGGMAAKVRQLLDLEATASVFDLASLDQFLRTGRAGTTVNGR
;
A
#
# COMPACT_ATOMS: atom_id res chain seq x y z
N MET A 1 -14.32 11.38 -10.83
CA MET A 1 -13.91 11.09 -9.45
C MET A 1 -12.78 10.08 -9.54
N VAL A 2 -11.64 10.42 -8.94
CA VAL A 2 -10.42 9.60 -8.93
C VAL A 2 -9.96 9.44 -7.49
N THR A 3 -9.56 8.23 -7.11
CA THR A 3 -8.91 7.94 -5.83
C THR A 3 -7.49 7.48 -6.06
N ALA A 4 -6.52 8.20 -5.49
CA ALA A 4 -5.12 7.78 -5.43
C ALA A 4 -4.73 7.44 -3.99
N SER A 5 -3.65 6.67 -3.86
CA SER A 5 -3.06 6.33 -2.56
C SER A 5 -1.54 6.42 -2.62
N ALA A 6 -0.92 6.81 -1.52
CA ALA A 6 0.53 6.81 -1.36
C ALA A 6 0.92 6.20 0.00
N PRO A 7 2.02 5.43 0.07
CA PRO A 7 2.52 4.86 1.31
C PRO A 7 3.10 5.94 2.23
N GLY A 8 3.03 5.68 3.53
CA GLY A 8 3.89 6.32 4.51
C GLY A 8 5.31 5.77 4.42
N LYS A 9 6.17 6.20 5.34
CA LYS A 9 7.56 5.74 5.37
C LYS A 9 8.12 5.65 6.77
N VAL A 10 9.23 4.93 6.87
CA VAL A 10 10.17 5.00 7.98
C VAL A 10 11.54 5.38 7.46
N TYR A 11 12.37 5.97 8.31
CA TYR A 11 13.75 6.18 7.97
C TYR A 11 14.63 5.09 8.55
N LEU A 12 15.33 4.39 7.66
CA LEU A 12 16.40 3.51 8.08
C LEU A 12 17.59 4.35 8.58
N PHE A 13 17.98 5.37 7.80
CA PHE A 13 19.06 6.31 8.16
C PHE A 13 18.86 7.72 7.60
N GLY A 14 19.59 8.69 8.18
CA GLY A 14 19.82 10.02 7.59
C GLY A 14 18.82 11.12 7.95
N GLU A 15 17.92 10.87 8.91
CA GLU A 15 17.02 11.92 9.38
C GLU A 15 17.79 13.11 9.94
N HIS A 16 17.24 14.31 9.76
CA HIS A 16 17.87 15.61 10.04
C HIS A 16 19.12 15.90 9.21
N ALA A 17 20.02 14.92 9.02
CA ALA A 17 21.25 15.08 8.24
C ALA A 17 20.96 15.43 6.77
N VAL A 18 19.88 14.88 6.20
CA VAL A 18 19.44 15.18 4.82
C VAL A 18 19.14 16.65 4.55
N VAL A 19 18.70 17.39 5.57
CA VAL A 19 18.45 18.84 5.47
C VAL A 19 19.76 19.60 5.28
N TYR A 20 20.89 19.02 5.71
CA TYR A 20 22.21 19.63 5.65
C TYR A 20 23.09 19.08 4.52
N GLY A 21 22.50 18.34 3.57
CA GLY A 21 23.18 17.85 2.37
C GLY A 21 23.82 16.47 2.50
N GLU A 22 23.66 15.80 3.64
CA GLU A 22 24.04 14.40 3.78
C GLU A 22 22.98 13.48 3.15
N PRO A 23 23.31 12.21 2.81
CA PRO A 23 22.32 11.29 2.27
C PRO A 23 21.35 10.78 3.35
N ALA A 24 20.16 10.35 2.92
CA ALA A 24 19.23 9.57 3.72
C ALA A 24 18.66 8.38 2.95
N VAL A 25 18.20 7.39 3.73
CA VAL A 25 17.53 6.19 3.24
C VAL A 25 16.19 5.99 3.96
N PRO A 26 15.11 6.62 3.45
CA PRO A 26 13.76 6.27 3.83
C PRO A 26 13.26 5.03 3.06
N CYS A 27 12.35 4.31 3.70
CA CYS A 27 11.71 3.09 3.21
C CYS A 27 10.19 3.25 3.32
N ALA A 28 9.48 3.05 2.22
CA ALA A 28 8.03 3.09 2.19
C ALA A 28 7.44 1.91 2.96
N ILE A 29 6.36 2.15 3.71
CA ILE A 29 5.62 1.13 4.45
C ILE A 29 4.21 0.99 3.90
N GLU A 30 3.62 -0.19 4.06
CA GLU A 30 2.33 -0.59 3.50
C GLU A 30 1.10 0.13 4.10
N ARG A 31 1.32 1.02 5.09
CA ARG A 31 0.32 1.95 5.62
C ARG A 31 0.19 3.13 4.66
N ARG A 32 -1.01 3.38 4.14
CA ARG A 32 -1.22 4.35 3.05
C ARG A 32 -2.18 5.47 3.44
N ALA A 33 -1.97 6.64 2.85
CA ALA A 33 -2.99 7.68 2.75
C ALA A 33 -3.72 7.51 1.42
N GLN A 34 -5.05 7.59 1.45
CA GLN A 34 -5.93 7.59 0.29
C GLN A 34 -6.56 8.97 0.13
N VAL A 35 -6.54 9.50 -1.08
CA VAL A 35 -7.17 10.77 -1.42
C VAL A 35 -8.08 10.58 -2.61
N THR A 36 -9.35 10.93 -2.44
CA THR A 36 -10.36 10.94 -3.51
C THR A 36 -10.61 12.38 -3.94
N ALA A 37 -10.42 12.68 -5.23
CA ALA A 37 -10.69 13.98 -5.82
C ALA A 37 -11.85 13.87 -6.83
N SER A 38 -12.79 14.80 -6.77
CA SER A 38 -13.84 14.94 -7.79
C SER A 38 -13.97 16.39 -8.22
N ARG A 39 -14.16 16.61 -9.53
CA ARG A 39 -14.23 17.95 -10.08
C ARG A 39 -15.48 18.70 -9.64
N ARG A 40 -15.33 19.99 -9.35
CA ARG A 40 -16.40 20.96 -9.12
C ARG A 40 -16.27 22.14 -10.08
N ASP A 41 -17.35 22.90 -10.22
CA ASP A 41 -17.35 24.13 -11.04
C ASP A 41 -16.37 25.17 -10.52
N SER A 42 -16.26 25.31 -9.19
CA SER A 42 -15.30 26.19 -8.52
C SER A 42 -15.14 25.83 -7.03
N GLY A 43 -14.10 26.39 -6.40
CA GLY A 43 -13.82 26.22 -4.98
C GLY A 43 -13.18 24.88 -4.63
N LEU A 44 -12.65 24.78 -3.41
CA LEU A 44 -12.08 23.56 -2.86
C LEU A 44 -12.84 23.21 -1.59
N ARG A 45 -13.39 21.99 -1.56
CA ARG A 45 -14.00 21.39 -0.38
C ARG A 45 -13.15 20.19 0.02
N VAL A 46 -12.74 20.12 1.28
CA VAL A 46 -11.92 19.02 1.81
C VAL A 46 -12.72 18.32 2.91
N HIS A 47 -12.89 17.01 2.80
CA HIS A 47 -13.45 16.14 3.84
C HIS A 47 -12.33 15.27 4.38
N ALA A 48 -12.21 15.18 5.70
CA ALA A 48 -11.27 14.30 6.36
C ALA A 48 -12.02 13.58 7.49
N GLY A 49 -12.55 12.39 7.19
CA GLY A 49 -13.40 11.64 8.13
C GLY A 49 -12.62 10.94 9.24
N ASP A 50 -11.40 10.48 8.91
CA ASP A 50 -10.60 9.58 9.73
C ASP A 50 -9.25 10.16 10.16
N LEU A 51 -9.11 11.50 10.20
CA LEU A 51 -8.08 12.11 11.05
C LEU A 51 -8.53 11.87 12.50
N THR A 52 -8.27 10.67 13.03
CA THR A 52 -8.75 10.25 14.36
C THR A 52 -8.07 11.07 15.45
N ILE A 53 -8.64 12.24 15.71
CA ILE A 53 -9.08 12.68 17.02
C ILE A 53 -10.51 13.24 16.81
N ASP A 54 -11.51 12.44 17.17
CA ASP A 54 -12.93 12.80 17.33
C ASP A 54 -13.81 13.15 16.09
N GLY A 55 -13.61 12.53 14.92
CA GLY A 55 -14.71 12.27 13.97
C GLY A 55 -15.57 13.47 13.52
N PHE A 56 -14.95 14.62 13.25
CA PHE A 56 -15.63 15.82 12.74
C PHE A 56 -15.44 15.99 11.23
N THR A 57 -16.54 16.22 10.51
CA THR A 57 -16.50 16.72 9.13
C THR A 57 -16.21 18.23 9.15
N VAL A 58 -15.09 18.66 8.58
CA VAL A 58 -14.78 20.07 8.37
C VAL A 58 -15.21 20.46 6.95
N GLU A 59 -16.34 21.14 6.80
CA GLU A 59 -16.72 21.72 5.50
C GLU A 59 -16.09 23.12 5.34
N TYR A 60 -15.23 23.28 4.34
CA TYR A 60 -14.67 24.58 3.96
C TYR A 60 -15.12 24.99 2.54
N GLU A 61 -15.58 26.24 2.40
CA GLU A 61 -15.79 26.93 1.12
C GLU A 61 -15.18 28.34 1.24
N GLY A 62 -13.98 28.60 0.71
CA GLY A 62 -13.46 29.97 0.70
C GLY A 62 -12.00 30.17 0.29
N SER A 63 -11.64 31.41 -0.04
CA SER A 63 -10.28 31.87 -0.33
C SER A 63 -9.59 32.39 0.94
N ALA A 64 -8.48 31.79 1.36
CA ALA A 64 -7.41 32.27 2.26
C ALA A 64 -7.71 33.14 3.51
N SER A 65 -8.95 33.42 3.92
CA SER A 65 -9.22 34.40 4.99
C SER A 65 -10.38 34.10 5.95
N GLU A 66 -11.04 32.95 5.86
CA GLU A 66 -12.11 32.58 6.81
C GLU A 66 -11.76 31.27 7.52
N ARG A 67 -11.83 31.29 8.86
CA ARG A 67 -11.45 30.20 9.76
C ARG A 67 -12.69 29.40 10.20
N PRO A 68 -12.63 28.05 10.25
CA PRO A 68 -13.70 27.24 10.82
C PRO A 68 -13.71 27.32 12.36
N ASP A 69 -14.90 27.11 12.94
CA ASP A 69 -15.15 27.09 14.39
C ASP A 69 -15.01 25.63 14.85
N VAL A 70 -13.82 25.24 15.34
CA VAL A 70 -13.51 23.86 15.75
C VAL A 70 -12.78 23.86 17.10
N ASP A 71 -13.11 22.89 17.96
CA ASP A 71 -12.56 22.73 19.32
C ASP A 71 -11.50 21.59 19.30
N ILE A 72 -10.44 21.78 18.51
CA ILE A 72 -9.24 20.90 18.41
C ILE A 72 -8.01 21.82 18.61
N GLU A 73 -6.81 21.28 18.87
CA GLU A 73 -5.58 22.07 18.69
C GLU A 73 -5.49 22.51 17.21
N ASP A 74 -5.97 23.72 16.93
CA ASP A 74 -6.18 24.32 15.59
C ASP A 74 -5.04 24.10 14.59
N SER A 75 -3.80 23.95 15.09
CA SER A 75 -2.57 23.90 14.29
C SER A 75 -2.42 22.67 13.39
N LEU A 76 -2.88 21.47 13.81
CA LEU A 76 -2.70 20.23 13.04
C LEU A 76 -3.69 20.14 11.86
N VAL A 77 -4.93 20.59 12.08
CA VAL A 77 -5.96 20.66 11.03
C VAL A 77 -5.63 21.77 10.04
N GLU A 78 -5.22 22.95 10.51
CA GLU A 78 -4.74 24.03 9.64
C GLU A 78 -3.55 23.57 8.78
N ALA A 79 -2.59 22.83 9.36
CA ALA A 79 -1.46 22.29 8.61
C ALA A 79 -1.91 21.27 7.54
N GLY A 80 -2.76 20.29 7.91
CA GLY A 80 -3.28 19.29 6.98
C GLY A 80 -4.06 19.89 5.81
N ILE A 81 -4.91 20.88 6.08
CA ILE A 81 -5.62 21.65 5.05
C ILE A 81 -4.64 22.42 4.15
N GLY A 82 -3.58 23.00 4.72
CA GLY A 82 -2.51 23.67 3.98
C GLY A 82 -1.86 22.75 2.94
N TYR A 83 -1.49 21.53 3.32
CA TYR A 83 -0.91 20.55 2.40
C TYR A 83 -1.86 20.18 1.24
N VAL A 84 -3.15 19.97 1.53
CA VAL A 84 -4.14 19.64 0.49
C VAL A 84 -4.37 20.82 -0.45
N ASN A 85 -4.50 22.03 0.09
CA ASN A 85 -4.71 23.24 -0.71
C ASN A 85 -3.57 23.44 -1.71
N GLU A 86 -2.33 23.43 -1.23
CA GLU A 86 -1.13 23.59 -2.07
C GLU A 86 -0.96 22.42 -3.06
N ALA A 87 -1.31 21.19 -2.67
CA ALA A 87 -1.34 20.04 -3.57
C ALA A 87 -2.31 20.24 -4.74
N ILE A 88 -3.51 20.76 -4.47
CA ILE A 88 -4.50 21.08 -5.51
C ILE A 88 -4.00 22.22 -6.41
N GLU A 89 -3.27 23.20 -5.88
CA GLU A 89 -2.63 24.24 -6.71
C GLU A 89 -1.57 23.64 -7.65
N GLN A 90 -0.74 22.71 -7.17
CA GLN A 90 0.19 21.99 -8.03
C GLN A 90 -0.53 21.18 -9.13
N ALA A 91 -1.67 20.58 -8.81
CA ALA A 91 -2.47 19.84 -9.80
C ALA A 91 -3.11 20.76 -10.85
N ARG A 92 -3.63 21.92 -10.44
CA ARG A 92 -4.17 22.96 -11.35
C ARG A 92 -3.10 23.49 -12.29
N ASP A 93 -1.91 23.76 -11.77
CA ASP A 93 -0.75 24.18 -12.56
C ASP A 93 -0.34 23.11 -13.58
N ALA A 94 -0.28 21.85 -13.17
CA ALA A 94 0.07 20.74 -14.07
C ALA A 94 -0.92 20.56 -15.22
N ALA A 95 -2.20 20.85 -14.98
CA ALA A 95 -3.28 20.67 -15.95
C ALA A 95 -3.70 21.94 -16.69
N ASP A 96 -2.99 23.08 -16.49
CA ASP A 96 -3.35 24.39 -17.04
C ASP A 96 -4.83 24.76 -16.77
N ALA A 97 -5.29 24.49 -15.54
CA ALA A 97 -6.68 24.60 -15.12
C ALA A 97 -6.84 25.41 -13.81
N PRO A 98 -6.49 26.71 -13.82
CA PRO A 98 -6.39 27.53 -12.60
C PRO A 98 -7.73 27.69 -11.85
N ASP A 99 -8.86 27.64 -12.55
CA ASP A 99 -10.19 27.83 -11.97
C ASP A 99 -10.89 26.51 -11.58
N ALA A 100 -10.23 25.36 -11.77
CA ALA A 100 -10.86 24.06 -11.50
C ALA A 100 -11.18 23.90 -10.01
N GLY A 101 -12.44 23.62 -9.70
CA GLY A 101 -12.87 23.28 -8.34
C GLY A 101 -12.70 21.80 -8.04
N PHE A 102 -12.59 21.45 -6.75
CA PHE A 102 -12.47 20.08 -6.29
C PHE A 102 -13.24 19.80 -5.00
N ASP A 103 -13.84 18.62 -4.94
CA ASP A 103 -14.23 17.95 -3.70
C ASP A 103 -13.18 16.88 -3.40
N VAL A 104 -12.48 17.02 -2.28
CA VAL A 104 -11.37 16.16 -1.87
C VAL A 104 -11.76 15.43 -0.60
N THR A 105 -11.62 14.12 -0.56
CA THR A 105 -11.76 13.31 0.66
C THR A 105 -10.43 12.65 0.99
N VAL A 106 -9.97 12.79 2.24
CA VAL A 106 -8.73 12.20 2.75
C VAL A 106 -9.04 11.14 3.79
N ASP A 107 -8.45 9.98 3.61
CA ASP A 107 -8.47 8.83 4.51
C ASP A 107 -7.03 8.36 4.74
N SER A 108 -6.61 8.06 5.96
CA SER A 108 -5.21 7.74 6.26
C SER A 108 -5.08 6.69 7.34
N GLU A 109 -4.48 5.56 7.00
CA GLU A 109 -4.04 4.54 7.95
C GLU A 109 -2.73 4.92 8.67
N ILE A 110 -2.11 6.03 8.26
CA ILE A 110 -0.83 6.50 8.80
C ILE A 110 -1.12 7.42 10.01
N PRO A 111 -0.59 7.09 11.21
CA PRO A 111 -0.70 7.96 12.38
C PRO A 111 -0.20 9.39 12.10
N LEU A 112 -1.02 10.38 12.45
CA LEU A 112 -0.72 11.79 12.22
C LEU A 112 0.39 12.28 13.15
N GLY A 113 1.30 13.08 12.60
CA GLY A 113 2.39 13.68 13.38
C GLY A 113 3.40 12.67 13.94
N ALA A 114 3.27 11.38 13.63
CA ALA A 114 4.06 10.31 14.24
C ALA A 114 5.46 10.12 13.62
N GLY A 115 5.84 10.93 12.64
CA GLY A 115 7.11 10.80 11.90
C GLY A 115 7.07 9.77 10.76
N LEU A 116 5.89 9.21 10.45
CA LEU A 116 5.68 8.19 9.41
C LEU A 116 5.36 8.75 8.02
N GLY A 117 5.55 10.06 7.79
CA GLY A 117 5.37 10.67 6.47
C GLY A 117 3.90 10.84 6.02
N SER A 118 2.95 10.95 6.95
CA SER A 118 1.53 11.15 6.63
C SER A 118 1.28 12.39 5.75
N SER A 119 1.94 13.52 6.01
CA SER A 119 1.82 14.74 5.19
C SER A 119 2.25 14.49 3.74
N ALA A 120 3.44 13.90 3.56
CA ALA A 120 3.97 13.58 2.24
C ALA A 120 3.06 12.61 1.49
N ALA A 121 2.56 11.56 2.15
CA ALA A 121 1.64 10.60 1.55
C ALA A 121 0.32 11.26 1.09
N VAL A 122 -0.28 12.11 1.94
CA VAL A 122 -1.49 12.88 1.58
C VAL A 122 -1.22 13.82 0.41
N THR A 123 -0.13 14.58 0.43
CA THR A 123 0.25 15.51 -0.65
C THR A 123 0.45 14.77 -1.97
N VAL A 124 1.22 13.68 -1.96
CA VAL A 124 1.50 12.86 -3.14
C VAL A 124 0.21 12.26 -3.72
N ALA A 125 -0.65 11.67 -2.87
CA ALA A 125 -1.93 11.11 -3.30
C ALA A 125 -2.90 12.20 -3.80
N ALA A 126 -2.94 13.37 -3.17
CA ALA A 126 -3.79 14.48 -3.58
C ALA A 126 -3.40 15.03 -4.95
N ILE A 127 -2.09 15.19 -5.22
CA ILE A 127 -1.60 15.61 -6.53
C ILE A 127 -2.01 14.58 -7.59
N ASP A 128 -1.73 13.29 -7.39
CA ASP A 128 -2.06 12.24 -8.36
C ASP A 128 -3.56 12.14 -8.63
N ALA A 129 -4.40 12.16 -7.58
CA ALA A 129 -5.84 12.10 -7.74
C ALA A 129 -6.38 13.31 -8.51
N ALA A 130 -5.94 14.52 -8.17
CA ALA A 130 -6.44 15.75 -8.77
C ALA A 130 -5.96 15.95 -10.22
N THR A 131 -4.70 15.62 -10.55
CA THR A 131 -4.22 15.72 -11.94
C THR A 131 -4.95 14.74 -12.85
N ARG A 132 -5.14 13.49 -12.39
CA ARG A 132 -5.91 12.47 -13.12
C ARG A 132 -7.37 12.87 -13.29
N GLU A 133 -8.00 13.46 -12.29
CA GLU A 133 -9.38 13.99 -12.38
C GLU A 133 -9.49 15.12 -13.43
N LEU A 134 -8.39 15.84 -13.69
CA LEU A 134 -8.29 16.83 -14.76
C LEU A 134 -7.85 16.24 -16.11
N GLY A 135 -7.61 14.94 -16.18
CA GLY A 135 -7.18 14.23 -17.39
C GLY A 135 -5.67 14.33 -17.69
N VAL A 136 -4.85 14.61 -16.67
CA VAL A 136 -3.38 14.66 -16.78
C VAL A 136 -2.76 13.57 -15.90
N GLU A 137 -1.99 12.68 -16.53
CA GLU A 137 -1.18 11.69 -15.82
C GLU A 137 0.26 12.19 -15.72
N LEU A 138 0.79 12.21 -14.50
CA LEU A 138 2.16 12.60 -14.19
C LEU A 138 3.00 11.36 -13.86
N SER A 139 4.30 11.42 -14.12
CA SER A 139 5.21 10.38 -13.62
C SER A 139 5.34 10.47 -12.09
N PRO A 140 5.69 9.35 -11.41
CA PRO A 140 5.97 9.38 -9.97
C PRO A 140 7.03 10.42 -9.57
N GLU A 141 8.06 10.64 -10.40
CA GLU A 141 9.09 11.64 -10.17
C GLU A 141 8.54 13.07 -10.28
N GLU A 142 7.67 13.34 -11.25
CA GLU A 142 7.00 14.65 -11.38
C GLU A 142 6.06 14.92 -10.19
N ILE A 143 5.36 13.89 -9.71
CA ILE A 143 4.53 13.96 -8.50
C ILE A 143 5.41 14.24 -7.28
N ALA A 144 6.54 13.54 -7.14
CA ALA A 144 7.50 13.76 -6.05
C ALA A 144 8.03 15.20 -6.04
N ASP A 145 8.43 15.72 -7.20
CA ASP A 145 8.94 17.08 -7.35
C ASP A 145 7.90 18.13 -6.99
N ARG A 146 6.64 17.93 -7.40
CA ARG A 146 5.53 18.82 -7.05
C ARG A 146 5.18 18.73 -5.57
N ALA A 147 5.15 17.53 -5.01
CA ALA A 147 4.92 17.31 -3.59
C ALA A 147 6.01 17.96 -2.73
N TYR A 148 7.27 17.88 -3.15
CA TYR A 148 8.37 18.58 -2.49
C TYR A 148 8.16 20.10 -2.46
N ARG A 149 7.67 20.71 -3.56
CA ARG A 149 7.36 22.16 -3.58
C ARG A 149 6.26 22.53 -2.58
N VAL A 150 5.27 21.66 -2.42
CA VAL A 150 4.21 21.82 -1.41
C VAL A 150 4.82 21.81 -0.01
N GLU A 151 5.58 20.76 0.35
CA GLU A 151 6.19 20.70 1.68
C GLU A 151 7.15 21.85 1.93
N HIS A 152 7.94 22.25 0.92
CA HIS A 152 8.86 23.37 1.01
C HIS A 152 8.13 24.71 1.22
N SER A 153 6.96 24.90 0.63
CA SER A 153 6.10 26.07 0.85
C SER A 153 5.51 26.07 2.26
N VAL A 154 4.90 24.95 2.68
CA VAL A 154 4.21 24.83 3.97
C VAL A 154 5.17 24.85 5.17
N GLN A 155 6.41 24.38 5.01
CA GLN A 155 7.41 24.30 6.08
C GLN A 155 8.46 25.42 6.04
N ASP A 156 8.14 26.59 5.46
CA ASP A 156 9.03 27.76 5.40
C ASP A 156 10.44 27.43 4.86
N GLY A 157 10.49 26.57 3.85
CA GLY A 157 11.71 26.17 3.16
C GLY A 157 12.61 25.16 3.89
N GLN A 158 12.17 24.57 5.01
CA GLN A 158 12.97 23.61 5.79
C GLN A 158 12.77 22.14 5.36
N ALA A 159 11.89 21.87 4.38
CA ALA A 159 11.60 20.52 3.93
C ALA A 159 12.74 19.89 3.10
N SER A 160 12.89 18.57 3.20
CA SER A 160 13.75 17.77 2.32
C SER A 160 12.91 16.98 1.31
N ARG A 161 13.52 16.50 0.23
CA ARG A 161 12.84 15.65 -0.78
C ARG A 161 12.55 14.23 -0.29
N ALA A 162 13.10 13.82 0.85
CA ALA A 162 13.14 12.42 1.26
C ALA A 162 11.74 11.80 1.47
N ASP A 163 10.85 12.50 2.18
CA ASP A 163 9.52 11.97 2.52
C ASP A 163 8.62 11.87 1.27
N THR A 164 8.60 12.92 0.46
CA THR A 164 7.80 13.01 -0.77
C THR A 164 8.31 12.08 -1.87
N PHE A 165 9.62 11.98 -2.07
CA PHE A 165 10.21 11.05 -3.03
C PHE A 165 9.96 9.59 -2.62
N CYS A 166 10.13 9.25 -1.34
CA CYS A 166 9.84 7.90 -0.85
C CYS A 166 8.37 7.53 -1.05
N SER A 167 7.45 8.43 -0.71
CA SER A 167 6.00 8.20 -0.86
C SER A 167 5.60 8.07 -2.34
N ALA A 168 6.21 8.84 -3.23
CA ALA A 168 5.91 8.77 -4.65
C ALA A 168 6.48 7.51 -5.33
N MET A 169 7.70 7.11 -4.99
CA MET A 169 8.39 6.00 -5.67
C MET A 169 8.11 4.63 -5.04
N GLY A 170 7.91 4.56 -3.72
CA GLY A 170 7.86 3.29 -2.99
C GLY A 170 9.24 2.65 -2.81
N GLY A 171 9.26 1.50 -2.16
CA GLY A 171 10.45 0.73 -1.84
C GLY A 171 11.40 1.48 -0.90
N ALA A 172 12.69 1.18 -1.01
CA ALA A 172 13.75 1.97 -0.39
C ALA A 172 14.28 2.98 -1.39
N VAL A 173 14.52 4.22 -0.92
CA VAL A 173 15.09 5.27 -1.76
C VAL A 173 16.31 5.88 -1.11
N ARG A 174 17.20 6.44 -1.93
CA ARG A 174 18.31 7.28 -1.51
C ARG A 174 18.02 8.70 -1.92
N VAL A 175 18.18 9.63 -0.98
CA VAL A 175 18.03 11.07 -1.23
C VAL A 175 19.24 11.83 -0.69
N GLU A 176 19.90 12.61 -1.53
CA GLU A 176 21.01 13.51 -1.19
C GLU A 176 20.91 14.78 -2.03
N GLY A 177 20.34 15.85 -1.47
CA GLY A 177 20.01 17.04 -2.25
C GLY A 177 19.08 16.70 -3.42
N ASP A 178 19.51 17.02 -4.65
CA ASP A 178 18.75 16.69 -5.87
C ASP A 178 19.06 15.28 -6.43
N ASP A 179 20.04 14.55 -5.87
CA ASP A 179 20.29 13.14 -6.24
C ASP A 179 19.30 12.23 -5.49
N CYS A 180 18.17 11.96 -6.13
CA CYS A 180 17.11 11.09 -5.63
C CYS A 180 16.99 9.85 -6.53
N ARG A 181 17.05 8.65 -5.95
CA ARG A 181 16.93 7.39 -6.70
C ARG A 181 16.37 6.26 -5.84
N THR A 182 15.69 5.32 -6.48
CA THR A 182 15.32 4.05 -5.83
C THR A 182 16.58 3.19 -5.61
N ILE A 183 16.59 2.42 -4.54
CA ILE A 183 17.64 1.44 -4.24
C ILE A 183 17.01 0.09 -3.92
N GLU A 184 17.72 -0.99 -4.26
CA GLU A 184 17.29 -2.33 -3.88
C GLU A 184 17.45 -2.53 -2.38
N ALA A 185 16.45 -3.15 -1.76
CA ALA A 185 16.46 -3.52 -0.36
C ALA A 185 15.91 -4.95 -0.21
N PRO A 186 16.48 -5.76 0.70
CA PRO A 186 15.88 -7.04 1.07
C PRO A 186 14.58 -6.82 1.84
N ASP A 187 13.88 -7.90 2.15
CA ASP A 187 12.77 -7.86 3.11
C ASP A 187 13.29 -7.37 4.47
N LEU A 188 12.71 -6.26 4.94
CA LEU A 188 13.03 -5.64 6.22
C LEU A 188 11.86 -5.85 7.19
N PRO A 189 12.03 -6.68 8.24
CA PRO A 189 10.95 -6.99 9.16
C PRO A 189 10.77 -5.85 10.17
N PHE A 190 10.10 -4.77 9.74
CA PHE A 190 9.91 -3.59 10.57
C PHE A 190 8.92 -3.87 11.70
N VAL A 191 9.27 -3.38 12.90
CA VAL A 191 8.35 -3.24 14.02
C VAL A 191 8.33 -1.77 14.44
N ILE A 192 7.15 -1.18 14.46
CA ILE A 192 6.92 0.22 14.78
C ILE A 192 6.30 0.30 16.16
N GLY A 193 6.87 1.13 17.02
CA GLY A 193 6.26 1.56 18.28
C GLY A 193 5.92 3.04 18.20
N TYR A 194 4.70 3.40 18.57
CA TYR A 194 4.20 4.77 18.57
C TYR A 194 3.87 5.21 20.00
N ASP A 195 4.32 6.39 20.41
CA ASP A 195 4.09 6.92 21.76
C ASP A 195 2.85 7.81 21.90
N GLY A 196 2.03 7.94 20.85
CA GLY A 196 0.88 8.85 20.83
C GLY A 196 1.22 10.33 20.66
N GLY A 197 2.50 10.67 20.79
CA GLY A 197 3.00 12.03 20.70
C GLY A 197 3.35 12.45 19.27
N ALA A 198 3.46 13.76 19.08
CA ALA A 198 4.06 14.35 17.90
C ALA A 198 5.13 15.35 18.34
N GLY A 199 6.28 15.33 17.67
CA GLY A 199 7.32 16.34 17.84
C GLY A 199 7.07 17.54 16.94
N ASP A 200 7.35 18.75 17.43
CA ASP A 200 7.41 19.93 16.57
C ASP A 200 8.63 19.81 15.64
N THR A 201 8.36 19.37 14.41
CA THR A 201 9.39 19.11 13.40
C THR A 201 10.20 20.38 13.10
N GLY A 202 9.55 21.54 13.04
CA GLY A 202 10.21 22.82 12.79
C GLY A 202 11.15 23.22 13.93
N ALA A 203 10.69 23.09 15.18
CA ALA A 203 11.51 23.37 16.35
C ALA A 203 12.71 22.42 16.49
N LEU A 204 12.54 21.13 16.18
CA LEU A 204 13.62 20.13 16.24
C LEU A 204 14.67 20.39 15.17
N VAL A 205 14.26 20.64 13.92
CA VAL A 205 15.19 20.99 12.83
C VAL A 205 15.94 22.29 13.16
N ALA A 206 15.24 23.32 13.67
CA ALA A 206 15.86 24.56 14.11
C ALA A 206 16.85 24.34 15.28
N GLY A 207 16.53 23.43 16.20
CA GLY A 207 17.40 23.04 17.31
C GLY A 207 18.71 22.41 16.83
N VAL A 208 18.64 21.46 15.89
CA VAL A 208 19.83 20.83 15.28
C VAL A 208 20.68 21.88 14.55
N ARG A 209 20.05 22.80 13.81
CA ARG A 209 20.76 23.88 13.11
C ARG A 209 21.54 24.75 14.10
N ASN A 210 20.91 25.19 15.19
CA ASN A 210 21.55 26.02 16.20
C ASN A 210 22.73 25.30 16.85
N LEU A 211 22.58 24.01 17.19
CA LEU A 211 23.67 23.21 17.77
C LEU A 211 24.86 23.10 16.81
N ARG A 212 24.60 22.87 15.52
CA ARG A 212 25.63 22.76 14.48
C ARG A 212 26.37 24.08 14.25
N GLU A 213 25.69 25.22 14.38
CA GLU A 213 26.31 26.55 14.29
C GLU A 213 27.12 26.92 15.54
N GLU A 214 26.70 26.44 16.72
CA GLU A 214 27.36 26.72 18.00
C GLU A 214 28.55 25.80 18.29
N TYR A 215 28.44 24.52 17.93
CA TYR A 215 29.40 23.47 18.30
C TYR A 215 29.90 22.68 17.08
N GLU A 216 31.21 22.71 16.86
CA GLU A 216 31.88 21.95 15.79
C GLU A 216 31.58 20.44 15.87
N PHE A 217 31.60 19.86 17.07
CA PHE A 217 31.28 18.43 17.24
C PHE A 217 29.84 18.08 16.86
N ALA A 218 28.90 19.03 16.88
CA ALA A 218 27.53 18.79 16.43
C ALA A 218 27.47 18.77 14.89
N ALA A 219 28.28 19.59 14.22
CA ALA A 219 28.49 19.48 12.78
C ALA A 219 29.11 18.13 12.41
N ASP A 220 30.18 17.72 13.12
CA ASP A 220 30.82 16.41 12.93
C ASP A 220 29.83 15.25 13.19
N THR A 221 28.90 15.42 14.13
CA THR A 221 27.86 14.42 14.42
C THR A 221 26.90 14.26 13.24
N VAL A 222 26.52 15.35 12.57
CA VAL A 222 25.70 15.31 11.34
C VAL A 222 26.46 14.61 10.21
N GLU A 223 27.74 14.94 10.01
CA GLU A 223 28.59 14.27 9.01
C GLU A 223 28.74 12.76 9.31
N ALA A 224 28.85 12.39 10.59
CA ALA A 224 28.89 11.00 11.02
C ALA A 224 27.58 10.24 10.74
N ILE A 225 26.42 10.91 10.82
CA ILE A 225 25.15 10.31 10.36
C ILE A 225 25.22 10.03 8.86
N GLY A 226 25.77 10.94 8.06
CA GLY A 226 26.04 10.72 6.64
C GLY A 226 26.94 9.49 6.38
N ASP A 227 27.98 9.31 7.17
CA ASP A 227 28.85 8.13 7.08
C ASP A 227 28.11 6.83 7.42
N VAL A 228 27.23 6.87 8.42
CA VAL A 228 26.34 5.76 8.75
C VAL A 228 25.43 5.41 7.57
N VAL A 229 24.87 6.42 6.89
CA VAL A 229 24.01 6.21 5.73
C VAL A 229 24.78 5.55 4.59
N ARG A 230 25.95 6.09 4.21
CA ARG A 230 26.81 5.52 3.15
C ARG A 230 27.21 4.07 3.46
N ARG A 231 27.48 3.77 4.73
CA ARG A 231 27.77 2.40 5.18
C ARG A 231 26.53 1.51 5.15
N GLY A 232 25.37 2.06 5.49
CA GLY A 232 24.05 1.42 5.43
C GLY A 232 23.65 1.05 4.01
N GLU A 233 23.87 1.92 3.03
CA GLU A 233 23.66 1.63 1.60
C GLU A 233 24.45 0.39 1.16
N ALA A 234 25.74 0.32 1.54
CA ALA A 234 26.59 -0.83 1.23
C ALA A 234 26.16 -2.12 1.97
N ALA A 235 25.51 -1.99 3.12
CA ALA A 235 24.96 -3.13 3.86
C ALA A 235 23.61 -3.60 3.28
N LEU A 236 22.75 -2.68 2.82
CA LEU A 236 21.49 -2.97 2.12
C LEU A 236 21.77 -3.74 0.84
N ALA A 237 22.65 -3.22 -0.02
CA ALA A 237 23.02 -3.85 -1.30
C ALA A 237 23.68 -5.23 -1.15
N ALA A 238 24.14 -5.57 0.06
CA ALA A 238 24.74 -6.85 0.36
C ALA A 238 23.88 -7.69 1.33
N GLU A 239 22.64 -7.27 1.57
CA GLU A 239 21.63 -7.96 2.39
C GLU A 239 22.11 -8.28 3.82
N ARG A 240 22.95 -7.41 4.40
CA ARG A 240 23.54 -7.61 5.73
C ARG A 240 22.68 -7.01 6.83
N VAL A 241 21.51 -7.60 7.08
CA VAL A 241 20.51 -7.12 8.06
C VAL A 241 21.11 -6.89 9.45
N GLU A 242 22.02 -7.77 9.92
CA GLU A 242 22.72 -7.56 11.19
C GLU A 242 23.57 -6.29 11.24
N GLU A 243 24.21 -5.94 10.13
CA GLU A 243 24.98 -4.69 10.04
C GLU A 243 24.05 -3.48 10.00
N LEU A 244 22.91 -3.59 9.30
CA LEU A 244 21.89 -2.54 9.29
C LEU A 244 21.40 -2.23 10.69
N GLY A 245 21.06 -3.26 11.48
CA GLY A 245 20.62 -3.05 12.87
C GLY A 245 21.71 -2.44 13.76
N ARG A 246 22.98 -2.85 13.60
CA ARG A 246 24.11 -2.20 14.30
C ARG A 246 24.22 -0.72 13.94
N LEU A 247 24.11 -0.38 12.66
CA LEU A 247 24.14 1.01 12.18
C LEU A 247 22.93 1.82 12.67
N MET A 248 21.74 1.21 12.76
CA MET A 248 20.56 1.87 13.31
C MET A 248 20.80 2.25 14.78
N ASN A 249 21.47 1.37 15.52
CA ASN A 249 21.79 1.63 16.92
C ASN A 249 22.77 2.79 17.10
N PHE A 250 23.80 2.87 16.24
CA PHE A 250 24.70 4.03 16.20
C PHE A 250 23.94 5.31 15.83
N ASN A 251 23.11 5.27 14.80
CA ASN A 251 22.35 6.43 14.35
C ASN A 251 21.43 6.98 15.46
N HIS A 252 20.73 6.11 16.20
CA HIS A 252 19.92 6.54 17.36
C HIS A 252 20.75 7.31 18.40
N GLY A 253 21.97 6.83 18.68
CA GLY A 253 22.88 7.51 19.61
C GLY A 253 23.30 8.90 19.13
N LEU A 254 23.58 9.05 17.83
CA LEU A 254 23.93 10.32 17.20
C LEU A 254 22.73 11.29 17.23
N LEU A 255 21.53 10.81 16.89
CA LEU A 255 20.29 11.59 16.95
C LEU A 255 19.96 12.03 18.40
N SER A 256 20.17 11.16 19.38
CA SER A 256 20.03 11.51 20.79
C SER A 256 21.05 12.59 21.21
N ALA A 257 22.30 12.51 20.73
CA ALA A 257 23.32 13.52 20.97
C ALA A 257 22.99 14.89 20.35
N LEU A 258 22.28 14.90 19.22
CA LEU A 258 21.73 16.11 18.59
C LEU A 258 20.47 16.65 19.27
N GLY A 259 19.98 15.99 20.34
CA GLY A 259 18.85 16.46 21.13
C GLY A 259 17.49 16.22 20.50
N VAL A 260 17.39 15.34 19.50
CA VAL A 260 16.11 15.05 18.81
C VAL A 260 15.40 13.79 19.34
N SER A 261 15.97 13.06 20.31
CA SER A 261 15.25 11.97 20.99
C SER A 261 14.37 12.48 22.13
N SER A 262 13.53 11.60 22.68
CA SER A 262 12.70 11.85 23.85
C SER A 262 12.79 10.66 24.83
N ARG A 263 12.30 10.85 26.06
CA ARG A 263 12.28 9.76 27.05
C ARG A 263 11.41 8.58 26.61
N SER A 264 10.28 8.84 25.94
CA SER A 264 9.39 7.80 25.43
C SER A 264 10.04 7.03 24.29
N LEU A 265 10.64 7.75 23.32
CA LEU A 265 11.38 7.14 22.21
C LEU A 265 12.55 6.29 22.72
N ASP A 266 13.35 6.81 23.64
CA ASP A 266 14.47 6.06 24.23
C ASP A 266 13.99 4.81 24.97
N ALA A 267 12.89 4.89 25.74
CA ALA A 267 12.32 3.74 26.42
C ALA A 267 11.87 2.64 25.45
N MET A 268 11.18 3.00 24.38
CA MET A 268 10.77 2.06 23.33
C MET A 268 11.97 1.44 22.60
N VAL A 269 12.98 2.25 22.26
CA VAL A 269 14.19 1.75 21.59
C VAL A 269 14.93 0.73 22.47
N TRP A 270 15.07 1.02 23.77
CA TRP A 270 15.70 0.07 24.69
C TRP A 270 14.85 -1.19 24.88
N ALA A 271 13.53 -1.06 25.00
CA ALA A 271 12.63 -2.21 25.11
C ALA A 271 12.73 -3.14 23.88
N ALA A 272 12.76 -2.58 22.67
CA ALA A 272 12.94 -3.34 21.44
C ALA A 272 14.29 -4.08 21.40
N ARG A 273 15.38 -3.39 21.75
CA ARG A 273 16.73 -3.99 21.78
C ARG A 273 16.86 -5.09 22.82
N ASP A 274 16.31 -4.87 24.02
CA ASP A 274 16.32 -5.86 25.11
C ASP A 274 15.47 -7.09 24.79
N ALA A 275 14.45 -6.93 23.93
CA ALA A 275 13.61 -8.01 23.42
C ALA A 275 14.28 -8.83 22.30
N GLY A 276 15.41 -8.36 21.74
CA GLY A 276 16.16 -9.08 20.72
C GLY A 276 16.15 -8.44 19.33
N ALA A 277 15.58 -7.24 19.15
CA ALA A 277 15.66 -6.53 17.87
C ALA A 277 17.12 -6.39 17.40
N THR A 278 17.34 -6.67 16.12
CA THR A 278 18.67 -6.54 15.47
C THR A 278 19.18 -5.10 15.56
N GLY A 279 18.27 -4.14 15.45
CA GLY A 279 18.51 -2.73 15.74
C GLY A 279 17.19 -1.98 15.91
N ALA A 280 17.23 -0.87 16.65
CA ALA A 280 16.08 0.00 16.84
C ALA A 280 16.52 1.45 16.99
N LYS A 281 15.71 2.38 16.47
CA LYS A 281 15.96 3.83 16.53
C LYS A 281 14.65 4.61 16.40
N LEU A 282 14.65 5.88 16.79
CA LEU A 282 13.58 6.80 16.39
C LEU A 282 13.46 6.89 14.87
N THR A 283 12.28 7.26 14.36
CA THR A 283 12.06 7.58 12.94
C THR A 283 11.32 8.89 12.78
N GLY A 284 11.69 9.68 11.77
CA GLY A 284 11.10 11.00 11.52
C GLY A 284 11.79 12.11 12.32
N ALA A 285 11.03 13.13 12.70
CA ALA A 285 11.57 14.33 13.35
C ALA A 285 12.11 14.06 14.77
N GLY A 286 11.58 13.07 15.49
CA GLY A 286 11.89 12.84 16.89
C GLY A 286 11.10 13.76 17.84
N GLY A 287 11.54 13.89 19.09
CA GLY A 287 10.81 14.62 20.15
C GLY A 287 9.52 13.93 20.65
N GLY A 288 9.14 12.82 20.02
CA GLY A 288 7.94 12.00 20.21
C GLY A 288 7.68 11.21 18.92
N GLY A 289 6.56 10.52 18.82
CA GLY A 289 6.15 9.80 17.62
C GLY A 289 6.63 8.36 17.60
N CYS A 290 7.22 7.94 16.48
CA CYS A 290 7.55 6.55 16.23
C CYS A 290 9.02 6.19 16.42
N ILE A 291 9.24 4.94 16.82
CA ILE A 291 10.48 4.22 16.60
C ILE A 291 10.30 3.18 15.51
N VAL A 292 11.41 2.76 14.89
CA VAL A 292 11.47 1.62 13.99
C VAL A 292 12.53 0.65 14.50
N ALA A 293 12.17 -0.64 14.55
CA ALA A 293 13.03 -1.74 14.90
C ALA A 293 13.05 -2.80 13.78
N LEU A 294 14.16 -3.54 13.68
CA LEU A 294 14.29 -4.72 12.81
C LEU A 294 14.19 -5.99 13.65
N ASP A 295 13.09 -6.73 13.53
CA ASP A 295 12.85 -7.96 14.28
C ASP A 295 11.91 -8.93 13.53
N ASP A 296 12.42 -10.11 13.20
CA ASP A 296 11.66 -11.22 12.60
C ASP A 296 10.82 -12.00 13.63
N THR A 297 10.98 -11.71 14.92
CA THR A 297 10.34 -12.41 16.04
C THR A 297 9.26 -11.55 16.73
N PRO A 298 8.17 -12.13 17.27
CA PRO A 298 7.10 -11.37 17.96
C PRO A 298 7.53 -10.68 19.27
N GLU A 299 8.78 -10.86 19.71
CA GLU A 299 9.33 -10.44 20.99
C GLU A 299 9.36 -8.91 21.11
N THR A 300 9.84 -8.19 20.08
CA THR A 300 9.83 -6.71 20.10
C THR A 300 8.42 -6.16 20.15
N THR A 301 7.48 -6.70 19.35
CA THR A 301 6.08 -6.29 19.40
C THR A 301 5.50 -6.49 20.80
N SER A 302 5.79 -7.62 21.44
CA SER A 302 5.34 -7.91 22.80
C SER A 302 5.93 -6.94 23.81
N ALA A 303 7.23 -6.65 23.72
CA ALA A 303 7.91 -5.73 24.63
C ALA A 303 7.40 -4.29 24.52
N LEU A 304 7.17 -3.80 23.30
CA LEU A 304 6.63 -2.46 23.06
C LEU A 304 5.22 -2.30 23.62
N ASN A 305 4.35 -3.30 23.43
CA ASN A 305 2.99 -3.31 24.01
C ASN A 305 2.96 -3.19 25.55
N TYR A 306 4.02 -3.59 26.24
CA TYR A 306 4.14 -3.45 27.71
C TYR A 306 5.05 -2.29 28.13
N THR A 307 5.59 -1.52 27.19
CA THR A 307 6.48 -0.39 27.47
C THR A 307 5.64 0.82 27.88
N PRO A 308 5.85 1.39 29.08
CA PRO A 308 5.14 2.59 29.50
C PRO A 308 5.37 3.75 28.52
N GLY A 309 4.29 4.31 27.98
CA GLY A 309 4.34 5.39 27.01
C GLY A 309 4.39 4.94 25.56
N CYS A 310 4.32 3.64 25.25
CA CYS A 310 3.96 3.17 23.92
C CYS A 310 2.44 3.01 23.86
N GLU A 311 1.78 3.76 22.99
CA GLU A 311 0.33 3.73 22.80
C GLU A 311 -0.10 2.68 21.78
N ASP A 312 0.67 2.53 20.70
CA ASP A 312 0.37 1.56 19.65
C ASP A 312 1.65 0.88 19.14
N THR A 313 1.50 -0.35 18.65
CA THR A 313 2.59 -1.14 18.10
C THR A 313 2.09 -1.99 16.95
N PHE A 314 2.77 -1.91 15.81
CA PHE A 314 2.43 -2.71 14.64
C PHE A 314 3.67 -3.18 13.89
N ARG A 315 3.52 -4.26 13.14
CA ARG A 315 4.50 -4.68 12.14
C ARG A 315 4.24 -3.93 10.84
N ALA A 316 5.32 -3.63 10.14
CA ALA A 316 5.29 -3.02 8.82
C ALA A 316 6.20 -3.79 7.85
N GLU A 317 5.85 -3.76 6.58
CA GLU A 317 6.56 -4.36 5.47
C GLU A 317 6.96 -3.28 4.47
N LEU A 318 7.99 -3.55 3.68
CA LEU A 318 8.43 -2.63 2.65
C LEU A 318 7.40 -2.58 1.51
N ASP A 319 6.73 -1.44 1.32
CA ASP A 319 5.81 -1.28 0.20
C ASP A 319 6.61 -0.87 -1.05
N THR A 320 6.83 -1.82 -1.96
CA THR A 320 7.55 -1.58 -3.22
C THR A 320 6.78 -0.71 -4.21
N VAL A 321 5.51 -0.40 -3.94
CA VAL A 321 4.67 0.43 -4.81
C VAL A 321 4.46 1.79 -4.17
N GLY A 322 4.99 2.82 -4.84
CA GLY A 322 4.77 4.22 -4.49
C GLY A 322 3.34 4.70 -4.76
N VAL A 323 3.18 5.93 -5.23
CA VAL A 323 1.86 6.48 -5.52
C VAL A 323 1.14 5.66 -6.58
N ARG A 324 -0.15 5.39 -6.35
CA ARG A 324 -0.99 4.67 -7.32
C ARG A 324 -2.43 5.17 -7.26
N ALA A 325 -3.03 5.34 -8.43
CA ALA A 325 -4.47 5.38 -8.55
C ALA A 325 -5.06 4.02 -8.14
N SER A 326 -5.99 4.02 -7.20
CA SER A 326 -6.79 2.86 -6.80
C SER A 326 -8.01 2.62 -7.71
N ASP A 327 -8.12 3.41 -8.77
CA ASP A 327 -9.29 3.52 -9.65
C ASP A 327 -9.62 2.29 -10.48
N ALA A 328 -8.68 1.36 -10.68
CA ALA A 328 -8.88 0.32 -11.68
C ALA A 328 -10.14 -0.52 -11.44
N VAL A 329 -10.45 -0.88 -10.18
CA VAL A 329 -11.63 -1.69 -9.86
C VAL A 329 -12.83 -0.77 -9.68
N ALA A 330 -12.85 0.12 -8.69
CA ALA A 330 -14.07 0.85 -8.34
C ALA A 330 -14.53 1.89 -9.40
N THR A 331 -13.61 2.58 -10.08
CA THR A 331 -13.96 3.52 -11.16
C THR A 331 -14.51 2.79 -12.38
N ALA A 332 -13.93 1.63 -12.71
CA ALA A 332 -14.47 0.78 -13.75
C ALA A 332 -15.78 0.08 -13.33
N LEU A 333 -15.99 -0.07 -12.02
CA LEU A 333 -17.22 -0.54 -11.39
C LEU A 333 -18.21 0.59 -11.05
N SER A 334 -18.15 1.76 -11.69
CA SER A 334 -19.12 2.86 -11.46
C SER A 334 -20.12 3.03 -12.61
N GLY A 335 -20.07 2.16 -13.63
CA GLY A 335 -20.97 2.21 -14.81
C GLY A 335 -22.28 1.42 -14.63
N ASP A 336 -23.28 1.73 -15.44
CA ASP A 336 -24.63 1.12 -15.41
C ASP A 336 -24.67 -0.42 -15.67
N ASP A 337 -23.55 -1.06 -15.99
CA ASP A 337 -23.45 -2.48 -16.39
C ASP A 337 -23.14 -3.47 -15.23
N LEU A 338 -23.06 -2.97 -13.99
CA LEU A 338 -22.65 -3.75 -12.82
C LEU A 338 -23.61 -4.83 -12.35
N ASN A 339 -24.89 -4.75 -12.75
CA ASN A 339 -25.92 -5.67 -12.27
C ASN A 339 -25.72 -7.12 -12.75
N SER A 340 -24.63 -7.40 -13.47
CA SER A 340 -24.27 -8.72 -14.00
C SER A 340 -22.84 -9.16 -13.65
N LEU A 341 -22.11 -8.44 -12.78
CA LEU A 341 -20.73 -8.77 -12.44
C LEU A 341 -20.63 -9.67 -11.20
N VAL A 342 -19.81 -10.72 -11.32
CA VAL A 342 -19.28 -11.48 -10.19
C VAL A 342 -17.79 -11.19 -10.04
N LEU A 343 -17.37 -10.78 -8.84
CA LEU A 343 -15.96 -10.52 -8.54
C LEU A 343 -15.36 -11.69 -7.76
N VAL A 344 -14.16 -12.12 -8.16
CA VAL A 344 -13.40 -13.14 -7.45
C VAL A 344 -11.99 -12.62 -7.21
N HIS A 345 -11.51 -12.67 -5.97
CA HIS A 345 -10.11 -12.32 -5.66
C HIS A 345 -9.28 -13.52 -5.22
N GLY A 346 -7.99 -13.51 -5.57
CA GLY A 346 -7.03 -14.51 -5.13
C GLY A 346 -6.57 -14.31 -3.68
N GLY A 347 -5.72 -15.22 -3.21
CA GLY A 347 -5.07 -15.14 -1.89
C GLY A 347 -3.71 -14.46 -1.90
N GLY A 348 -2.93 -14.56 -2.96
CA GLY A 348 -1.60 -13.92 -3.05
C GLY A 348 -0.72 -14.17 -1.81
N SER A 349 -0.01 -13.12 -1.38
CA SER A 349 0.79 -13.10 -0.14
C SER A 349 -0.03 -13.27 1.14
N PHE A 350 -1.35 -13.06 1.11
CA PHE A 350 -2.22 -13.28 2.27
C PHE A 350 -2.59 -14.76 2.48
N GLY A 351 -2.80 -15.51 1.39
CA GLY A 351 -3.29 -16.89 1.45
C GLY A 351 -2.19 -17.94 1.35
N HIS A 352 -1.21 -17.72 0.46
CA HIS A 352 -0.20 -18.73 0.14
C HIS A 352 0.76 -19.07 1.29
N PRO A 353 1.28 -18.12 2.09
CA PRO A 353 2.13 -18.45 3.22
C PRO A 353 1.42 -19.32 4.27
N HIS A 354 0.13 -19.08 4.52
CA HIS A 354 -0.68 -19.90 5.42
C HIS A 354 -0.86 -21.33 4.87
N ALA A 355 -1.21 -21.46 3.59
CA ALA A 355 -1.36 -22.77 2.95
C ALA A 355 -0.04 -23.57 2.95
N ALA A 356 1.06 -22.93 2.57
CA ALA A 356 2.39 -23.54 2.52
C ALA A 356 2.90 -23.98 3.90
N ARG A 357 2.74 -23.14 4.93
CA ARG A 357 3.13 -23.46 6.32
C ARG A 357 2.45 -24.72 6.85
N HIS A 358 1.23 -24.97 6.40
CA HIS A 358 0.43 -26.11 6.83
C HIS A 358 0.44 -27.29 5.83
N GLY A 359 1.19 -27.19 4.74
CA GLY A 359 1.26 -28.22 3.71
C GLY A 359 -0.06 -28.50 3.01
N VAL A 360 -0.99 -27.53 2.98
CA VAL A 360 -2.28 -27.67 2.29
C VAL A 360 -2.08 -27.27 0.83
N SER A 361 -2.43 -28.15 -0.10
CA SER A 361 -2.28 -27.92 -1.54
C SER A 361 -3.60 -28.08 -2.29
N THR A 362 -3.57 -27.87 -3.60
CA THR A 362 -4.70 -28.09 -4.51
C THR A 362 -5.03 -29.57 -4.74
N THR A 363 -4.08 -30.48 -4.48
CA THR A 363 -4.19 -31.91 -4.84
C THR A 363 -4.18 -32.85 -3.64
N GLU A 364 -3.38 -32.55 -2.61
CA GLU A 364 -3.32 -33.34 -1.39
C GLU A 364 -4.28 -32.78 -0.34
N GLY A 365 -5.26 -33.59 0.06
CA GLY A 365 -6.26 -33.20 1.04
C GLY A 365 -5.72 -33.18 2.47
N ALA A 366 -5.92 -32.06 3.15
CA ALA A 366 -5.61 -31.89 4.57
C ALA A 366 -6.84 -32.21 5.44
N ARG A 367 -6.58 -32.73 6.65
CA ARG A 367 -7.60 -32.96 7.70
C ARG A 367 -7.31 -32.22 9.00
N ASP A 368 -6.25 -31.41 9.02
CA ASP A 368 -5.93 -30.57 10.16
C ASP A 368 -6.89 -29.37 10.22
N VAL A 369 -7.84 -29.44 11.15
CA VAL A 369 -8.87 -28.41 11.33
C VAL A 369 -8.26 -27.05 11.68
N ALA A 370 -7.16 -27.01 12.43
CA ALA A 370 -6.53 -25.75 12.83
C ALA A 370 -5.89 -25.05 11.63
N ALA A 371 -5.16 -25.81 10.80
CA ALA A 371 -4.61 -25.32 9.54
C ALA A 371 -5.70 -24.78 8.60
N LEU A 372 -6.76 -25.57 8.38
CA LEU A 372 -7.86 -25.22 7.48
C LEU A 372 -8.60 -23.96 7.96
N THR A 373 -8.87 -23.86 9.26
CA THR A 373 -9.51 -22.68 9.86
C THR A 373 -8.61 -21.46 9.79
N GLY A 374 -7.29 -21.63 9.94
CA GLY A 374 -6.31 -20.55 9.82
C GLY A 374 -6.30 -19.94 8.41
N ILE A 375 -6.25 -20.78 7.37
CA ILE A 375 -6.32 -20.33 5.98
C ILE A 375 -7.67 -19.62 5.70
N HIS A 376 -8.78 -20.23 6.10
CA HIS A 376 -10.11 -19.66 5.90
C HIS A 376 -10.28 -18.30 6.60
N ARG A 377 -9.70 -18.14 7.80
CA ARG A 377 -9.74 -16.87 8.54
C ARG A 377 -8.95 -15.80 7.82
N ALA A 378 -7.71 -16.09 7.40
CA ALA A 378 -6.86 -15.15 6.67
C ALA A 378 -7.52 -14.67 5.36
N MET A 379 -8.02 -15.62 4.56
CA MET A 379 -8.75 -15.29 3.33
C MET A 379 -10.01 -14.48 3.60
N GLY A 380 -10.66 -14.75 4.73
CA GLY A 380 -11.83 -14.00 5.15
C GLY A 380 -11.58 -12.57 5.57
N GLU A 381 -10.42 -12.31 6.18
CA GLU A 381 -9.99 -10.98 6.54
C GLU A 381 -9.70 -10.15 5.29
N LEU A 382 -8.99 -10.73 4.32
CA LEU A 382 -8.80 -10.10 3.01
C LEU A 382 -10.14 -9.82 2.31
N ASN A 383 -11.06 -10.78 2.30
CA ASN A 383 -12.37 -10.58 1.69
C ASN A 383 -13.17 -9.46 2.34
N ARG A 384 -13.09 -9.32 3.67
CA ARG A 384 -13.70 -8.20 4.38
C ARG A 384 -13.13 -6.87 3.88
N VAL A 385 -11.79 -6.75 3.81
CA VAL A 385 -11.13 -5.54 3.30
C VAL A 385 -11.58 -5.20 1.87
N VAL A 386 -11.62 -6.20 0.97
CA VAL A 386 -12.08 -6.00 -0.42
C VAL A 386 -13.53 -5.53 -0.49
N VAL A 387 -14.42 -6.17 0.26
CA VAL A 387 -15.86 -5.83 0.27
C VAL A 387 -16.11 -4.46 0.88
N ASP A 388 -15.43 -4.11 1.97
CA ASP A 388 -15.55 -2.80 2.61
C ASP A 388 -15.07 -1.71 1.63
N ALA A 389 -13.91 -1.89 0.99
CA ALA A 389 -13.37 -0.95 0.00
C ALA A 389 -14.31 -0.72 -1.20
N LEU A 390 -15.07 -1.74 -1.62
CA LEU A 390 -16.09 -1.63 -2.67
C LEU A 390 -17.33 -0.87 -2.18
N LYS A 391 -17.79 -1.15 -0.96
CA LYS A 391 -18.95 -0.48 -0.35
C LYS A 391 -18.70 1.00 -0.12
N ASP A 392 -17.50 1.36 0.34
CA ASP A 392 -17.09 2.75 0.56
C ASP A 392 -17.16 3.58 -0.73
N ARG A 393 -17.15 2.90 -1.88
CA ARG A 393 -17.24 3.48 -3.23
C ARG A 393 -18.61 3.26 -3.87
N GLY A 394 -19.63 2.92 -3.07
CA GLY A 394 -21.03 2.82 -3.49
C GLY A 394 -21.40 1.51 -4.20
N VAL A 395 -20.50 0.52 -4.27
CA VAL A 395 -20.80 -0.77 -4.89
C VAL A 395 -21.60 -1.63 -3.90
N GLY A 396 -22.71 -2.22 -4.36
CA GLY A 396 -23.55 -3.17 -3.62
C GLY A 396 -22.88 -4.54 -3.43
N ALA A 397 -21.65 -4.57 -2.92
CA ALA A 397 -20.84 -5.79 -2.80
C ALA A 397 -21.29 -6.66 -1.62
N LEU A 398 -21.55 -7.95 -1.88
CA LEU A 398 -21.90 -8.94 -0.87
C LEU A 398 -20.93 -10.13 -0.88
N PRO A 399 -20.38 -10.53 0.29
CA PRO A 399 -19.41 -11.62 0.36
C PRO A 399 -20.06 -12.99 0.23
N ILE A 400 -19.39 -13.91 -0.47
CA ILE A 400 -19.69 -15.35 -0.44
C ILE A 400 -18.41 -16.08 -0.04
N ARG A 401 -18.54 -16.96 0.98
CA ARG A 401 -17.42 -17.68 1.59
C ARG A 401 -17.35 -19.12 1.07
N PRO A 402 -16.40 -19.47 0.18
CA PRO A 402 -16.46 -20.75 -0.53
C PRO A 402 -16.42 -21.99 0.38
N LEU A 403 -15.66 -21.98 1.49
CA LEU A 403 -15.68 -23.11 2.43
C LEU A 403 -17.09 -23.45 2.95
N SER A 404 -17.97 -22.45 3.05
CA SER A 404 -19.33 -22.63 3.60
C SER A 404 -20.34 -23.16 2.57
N VAL A 405 -20.06 -23.02 1.28
CA VAL A 405 -21.07 -23.21 0.23
C VAL A 405 -20.62 -24.07 -0.93
N ALA A 406 -19.31 -24.19 -1.16
CA ALA A 406 -18.73 -25.00 -2.21
C ALA A 406 -18.35 -26.38 -1.68
N ALA A 407 -18.44 -27.38 -2.56
CA ALA A 407 -17.99 -28.73 -2.26
C ALA A 407 -17.40 -29.37 -3.51
N ARG A 408 -16.40 -30.23 -3.32
CA ARG A 408 -15.82 -31.02 -4.40
C ARG A 408 -16.27 -32.47 -4.28
N GLN A 409 -17.18 -32.86 -5.19
CA GLN A 409 -17.76 -34.20 -5.32
C GLN A 409 -17.86 -34.52 -6.81
N ASP A 410 -16.88 -35.24 -7.35
CA ASP A 410 -16.76 -35.53 -8.78
C ASP A 410 -16.75 -34.27 -9.67
N GLY A 411 -16.10 -33.21 -9.17
CA GLY A 411 -16.10 -31.87 -9.74
C GLY A 411 -16.35 -30.81 -8.67
N LEU A 412 -16.15 -29.54 -8.99
CA LEU A 412 -16.41 -28.43 -8.08
C LEU A 412 -17.87 -27.97 -8.23
N ALA A 413 -18.61 -27.93 -7.11
CA ALA A 413 -19.98 -27.47 -7.05
C ALA A 413 -20.10 -26.15 -6.26
N PHE A 414 -20.89 -25.20 -6.78
CA PHE A 414 -21.14 -23.88 -6.18
C PHE A 414 -22.65 -23.61 -6.00
N PRO A 415 -23.03 -22.68 -5.10
CA PRO A 415 -24.41 -22.27 -4.88
C PRO A 415 -24.89 -21.28 -5.96
N LEU A 416 -25.08 -21.75 -7.20
CA LEU A 416 -25.45 -20.89 -8.33
C LEU A 416 -26.73 -20.08 -8.05
N ASP A 417 -27.77 -20.71 -7.49
CA ASP A 417 -29.02 -20.04 -7.14
C ASP A 417 -28.80 -18.79 -6.27
N SER A 418 -27.85 -18.83 -5.34
CA SER A 418 -27.54 -17.67 -4.47
C SER A 418 -26.83 -16.57 -5.23
N VAL A 419 -25.87 -16.92 -6.10
CA VAL A 419 -25.15 -15.97 -6.94
C VAL A 419 -26.11 -15.30 -7.93
N GLU A 420 -26.94 -16.07 -8.60
CA GLU A 420 -27.97 -15.59 -9.54
C GLU A 420 -28.98 -14.68 -8.85
N THR A 421 -29.43 -15.04 -7.65
CA THR A 421 -30.36 -14.20 -6.87
C THR A 421 -29.71 -12.87 -6.48
N MET A 422 -28.44 -12.88 -6.05
CA MET A 422 -27.72 -11.64 -5.74
C MET A 422 -27.61 -10.73 -6.97
N LEU A 423 -27.22 -11.28 -8.11
CA LEU A 423 -27.14 -10.54 -9.38
C LEU A 423 -28.52 -9.97 -9.78
N ALA A 424 -29.58 -10.77 -9.68
CA ALA A 424 -30.94 -10.35 -10.01
C ALA A 424 -31.46 -9.19 -9.13
N GLU A 425 -31.00 -9.12 -7.88
CA GLU A 425 -31.30 -8.03 -6.94
C GLU A 425 -30.33 -6.84 -7.05
N GLY A 426 -29.39 -6.87 -8.01
CA GLY A 426 -28.44 -5.78 -8.27
C GLY A 426 -27.24 -5.73 -7.33
N PHE A 427 -26.96 -6.82 -6.60
CA PHE A 427 -25.74 -6.95 -5.80
C PHE A 427 -24.59 -7.48 -6.64
N VAL A 428 -23.36 -7.12 -6.26
CA VAL A 428 -22.12 -7.69 -6.80
C VAL A 428 -21.64 -8.80 -5.86
N PRO A 429 -21.77 -10.09 -6.22
CA PRO A 429 -21.25 -11.18 -5.41
C PRO A 429 -19.73 -11.16 -5.42
N VAL A 430 -19.11 -11.18 -4.25
CA VAL A 430 -17.65 -11.18 -4.08
C VAL A 430 -17.20 -12.49 -3.46
N LEU A 431 -16.53 -13.32 -4.25
CA LEU A 431 -15.91 -14.59 -3.85
C LEU A 431 -14.40 -14.43 -3.71
N HIS A 432 -13.77 -15.43 -3.12
CA HIS A 432 -12.32 -15.43 -2.90
C HIS A 432 -11.72 -16.82 -2.89
N GLY A 433 -10.42 -16.96 -3.18
CA GLY A 433 -9.72 -18.22 -2.94
C GLY A 433 -9.86 -18.67 -1.48
N ASP A 434 -10.01 -19.96 -1.23
CA ASP A 434 -10.28 -20.50 0.12
C ASP A 434 -9.85 -21.98 0.19
N VAL A 435 -10.20 -22.65 1.28
CA VAL A 435 -10.23 -24.12 1.35
C VAL A 435 -11.62 -24.65 0.96
N VAL A 436 -11.66 -25.81 0.32
CA VAL A 436 -12.91 -26.52 -0.03
C VAL A 436 -12.84 -27.96 0.43
N VAL A 437 -13.98 -28.51 0.89
CA VAL A 437 -14.07 -29.92 1.27
C VAL A 437 -14.10 -30.79 0.00
N ASP A 438 -13.16 -31.73 -0.11
CA ASP A 438 -12.99 -32.68 -1.21
C ASP A 438 -13.33 -34.09 -0.73
N ALA A 439 -14.38 -34.66 -1.33
CA ALA A 439 -14.95 -35.93 -0.92
C ALA A 439 -13.92 -37.08 -0.96
N GLY A 440 -13.73 -37.72 0.19
CA GLY A 440 -12.75 -38.79 0.37
C GLY A 440 -11.32 -38.32 0.64
N LYS A 441 -10.98 -37.05 0.37
CA LYS A 441 -9.61 -36.52 0.53
C LYS A 441 -9.44 -35.62 1.76
N GLY A 442 -10.48 -34.94 2.21
CA GLY A 442 -10.38 -33.96 3.30
C GLY A 442 -10.75 -32.57 2.79
N ALA A 443 -9.88 -31.58 2.94
CA ALA A 443 -10.01 -30.28 2.32
C ALA A 443 -8.75 -29.89 1.53
N THR A 444 -8.94 -29.25 0.38
CA THR A 444 -7.88 -28.80 -0.52
C THR A 444 -7.99 -27.29 -0.76
N ILE A 445 -6.93 -26.68 -1.29
CA ILE A 445 -6.98 -25.30 -1.77
C ILE A 445 -7.92 -25.20 -2.97
N LEU A 446 -8.79 -24.20 -2.93
CA LEU A 446 -9.63 -23.74 -4.02
C LEU A 446 -9.11 -22.37 -4.47
N SER A 447 -8.51 -22.31 -5.66
CA SER A 447 -7.94 -21.06 -6.18
C SER A 447 -9.03 -20.13 -6.71
N GLY A 448 -8.72 -18.82 -6.74
CA GLY A 448 -9.59 -17.83 -7.38
C GLY A 448 -9.83 -18.14 -8.86
N ASP A 449 -8.81 -18.60 -9.57
CA ASP A 449 -8.91 -18.94 -11.00
C ASP A 449 -9.89 -20.11 -11.23
N GLU A 450 -9.86 -21.13 -10.37
CA GLU A 450 -10.78 -22.26 -10.44
C GLU A 450 -12.23 -21.84 -10.16
N ILE A 451 -12.44 -20.92 -9.20
CA ILE A 451 -13.75 -20.33 -8.93
C ILE A 451 -14.26 -19.57 -10.17
N VAL A 452 -13.43 -18.74 -10.80
CA VAL A 452 -13.79 -17.96 -11.99
C VAL A 452 -14.24 -18.88 -13.12
N VAL A 453 -13.48 -19.92 -13.42
CA VAL A 453 -13.78 -20.86 -14.50
C VAL A 453 -15.08 -21.63 -14.22
N ALA A 454 -15.26 -22.12 -12.99
CA ALA A 454 -16.46 -22.84 -12.60
C ALA A 454 -17.72 -21.97 -12.66
N LEU A 455 -17.64 -20.72 -12.18
CA LEU A 455 -18.76 -19.78 -12.23
C LEU A 455 -19.05 -19.30 -13.66
N ALA A 456 -18.02 -19.02 -14.46
CA ALA A 456 -18.18 -18.57 -15.83
C ALA A 456 -18.95 -19.58 -16.69
N GLY A 457 -18.55 -20.85 -16.64
CA GLY A 457 -19.24 -21.92 -17.36
C GLY A 457 -20.66 -22.17 -16.85
N ALA A 458 -20.87 -22.06 -15.53
CA ALA A 458 -22.16 -22.35 -14.92
C ALA A 458 -23.20 -21.22 -15.08
N LEU A 459 -22.76 -19.96 -15.05
CA LEU A 459 -23.60 -18.77 -15.21
C LEU A 459 -23.77 -18.37 -16.69
N GLY A 460 -23.00 -18.97 -17.60
CA GLY A 460 -22.99 -18.61 -19.02
C GLY A 460 -22.44 -17.20 -19.24
N ALA A 461 -21.30 -16.88 -18.61
CA ALA A 461 -20.71 -15.54 -18.66
C ALA A 461 -20.31 -15.15 -20.10
N ASP A 462 -20.70 -13.94 -20.54
CA ASP A 462 -20.32 -13.42 -21.86
C ASP A 462 -18.84 -13.04 -21.95
N ARG A 463 -18.23 -12.71 -20.81
CA ARG A 463 -16.87 -12.17 -20.70
C ARG A 463 -16.20 -12.68 -19.43
N VAL A 464 -14.95 -13.12 -19.55
CA VAL A 464 -14.15 -13.59 -18.41
C VAL A 464 -12.83 -12.84 -18.35
N GLY A 465 -12.45 -12.34 -17.18
CA GLY A 465 -11.22 -11.58 -16.99
C GLY A 465 -10.39 -12.10 -15.83
N LEU A 466 -9.11 -12.34 -16.07
CA LEU A 466 -8.12 -12.62 -15.01
C LEU A 466 -7.15 -11.45 -14.93
N CYS A 467 -7.34 -10.61 -13.91
CA CYS A 467 -6.43 -9.52 -13.57
C CYS A 467 -5.22 -10.09 -12.81
N SER A 468 -4.01 -9.83 -13.31
CA SER A 468 -2.74 -10.33 -12.79
C SER A 468 -1.73 -9.20 -12.57
N THR A 469 -0.52 -9.53 -12.14
CA THR A 469 0.61 -8.59 -12.01
C THR A 469 1.38 -8.39 -13.32
N VAL A 470 0.96 -9.03 -14.40
CA VAL A 470 1.58 -8.95 -15.73
C VAL A 470 0.56 -8.44 -16.76
N PRO A 471 0.98 -7.65 -17.76
CA PRO A 471 0.09 -7.03 -18.75
C PRO A 471 -0.64 -8.03 -19.65
N GLY A 472 -0.22 -9.28 -19.64
CA GLY A 472 -0.85 -10.41 -20.31
C GLY A 472 0.03 -11.65 -20.17
N VAL A 473 -0.24 -12.66 -20.98
CA VAL A 473 0.65 -13.83 -21.13
C VAL A 473 1.85 -13.41 -21.97
N LEU A 474 3.05 -13.54 -21.39
CA LEU A 474 4.29 -13.16 -22.05
C LEU A 474 4.88 -14.33 -22.85
N ASP A 475 5.50 -14.03 -24.00
CA ASP A 475 6.34 -14.96 -24.74
C ASP A 475 7.75 -15.09 -24.12
N ALA A 476 8.62 -15.89 -24.75
CA ALA A 476 9.97 -16.13 -24.25
C ALA A 476 10.86 -14.88 -24.31
N GLU A 477 10.48 -13.88 -25.10
CA GLU A 477 11.14 -12.60 -25.27
C GLU A 477 10.56 -11.52 -24.32
N GLY A 478 9.57 -11.85 -23.50
CA GLY A 478 8.92 -10.94 -22.55
C GLY A 478 7.88 -10.01 -23.19
N THR A 479 7.41 -10.33 -24.41
CA THR A 479 6.37 -9.56 -25.12
C THR A 479 5.00 -10.17 -24.84
N VAL A 480 3.97 -9.32 -24.70
CA VAL A 480 2.60 -9.78 -24.51
C VAL A 480 2.09 -10.47 -25.77
N ILE A 481 1.55 -11.67 -25.61
CA ILE A 481 0.89 -12.41 -26.68
C ILE A 481 -0.53 -11.87 -26.84
N ASP A 482 -0.91 -11.44 -28.03
CA ASP A 482 -2.24 -10.85 -28.27
C ASP A 482 -3.37 -11.88 -28.13
N GLU A 483 -3.18 -13.10 -28.64
CA GLU A 483 -4.22 -14.14 -28.68
C GLU A 483 -3.67 -15.56 -28.50
N ILE A 484 -4.34 -16.34 -27.65
CA ILE A 484 -4.08 -17.76 -27.41
C ILE A 484 -5.35 -18.56 -27.72
N THR A 485 -5.23 -19.53 -28.63
CA THR A 485 -6.28 -20.47 -29.04
C THR A 485 -5.92 -21.93 -28.73
N ALA A 486 -4.66 -22.19 -28.38
CA ALA A 486 -4.17 -23.52 -28.02
C ALA A 486 -2.98 -23.41 -27.07
N TYR A 487 -2.92 -24.30 -26.07
CA TYR A 487 -1.87 -24.26 -25.04
C TYR A 487 -0.47 -24.45 -25.63
N GLU A 488 -0.34 -25.19 -26.74
CA GLU A 488 0.92 -25.43 -27.42
C GLU A 488 1.60 -24.14 -27.90
N GLN A 489 0.86 -23.04 -28.11
CA GLN A 489 1.42 -21.74 -28.49
C GLN A 489 2.30 -21.13 -27.40
N VAL A 490 2.02 -21.47 -26.13
CA VAL A 490 2.65 -20.85 -24.95
C VAL A 490 3.36 -21.86 -24.05
N ALA A 491 3.29 -23.15 -24.38
CA ALA A 491 3.87 -24.23 -23.59
C ALA A 491 5.39 -24.07 -23.34
N SER A 492 6.12 -23.45 -24.27
CA SER A 492 7.56 -23.18 -24.12
C SER A 492 7.89 -21.96 -23.28
N ALA A 493 6.96 -21.01 -23.15
CA ALA A 493 7.15 -19.75 -22.40
C ALA A 493 6.68 -19.87 -20.94
N LEU A 494 5.65 -20.66 -20.67
CA LEU A 494 5.00 -20.78 -19.36
C LEU A 494 5.56 -21.91 -18.47
N GLY A 495 6.88 -22.13 -18.48
CA GLY A 495 7.53 -23.13 -17.61
C GLY A 495 7.31 -22.90 -16.10
N ASP A 496 7.66 -23.90 -15.28
CA ASP A 496 7.44 -23.92 -13.82
C ASP A 496 7.94 -22.62 -13.15
N SER A 497 7.06 -21.93 -12.43
CA SER A 497 7.30 -20.61 -11.84
C SER A 497 8.20 -20.66 -10.59
N ASP A 498 9.10 -19.68 -10.44
CA ASP A 498 10.06 -19.55 -9.32
C ASP A 498 9.47 -19.01 -7.99
N ALA A 499 8.17 -18.67 -7.95
CA ALA A 499 7.49 -18.22 -6.73
C ALA A 499 6.79 -19.38 -6.01
N THR A 500 6.59 -19.28 -4.68
CA THR A 500 5.81 -20.22 -3.86
C THR A 500 4.32 -20.19 -4.25
N ASP A 501 3.99 -20.73 -5.42
CA ASP A 501 2.63 -20.83 -5.96
C ASP A 501 2.11 -22.27 -5.80
N VAL A 502 1.16 -22.45 -4.89
CA VAL A 502 0.52 -23.75 -4.62
C VAL A 502 -0.60 -24.09 -5.62
N THR A 503 -0.88 -23.21 -6.59
CA THR A 503 -2.01 -23.29 -7.52
C THR A 503 -1.62 -23.60 -8.98
N GLY A 504 -0.33 -23.60 -9.32
CA GLY A 504 0.18 -24.07 -10.62
C GLY A 504 0.46 -22.99 -11.67
N GLY A 505 0.48 -21.71 -11.29
CA GLY A 505 1.01 -20.62 -12.11
C GLY A 505 0.19 -20.24 -13.34
N MET A 506 0.78 -19.38 -14.18
CA MET A 506 0.16 -18.91 -15.42
C MET A 506 -0.16 -20.04 -16.40
N ALA A 507 0.64 -21.12 -16.40
CA ALA A 507 0.37 -22.32 -17.17
C ALA A 507 -0.97 -22.97 -16.82
N ALA A 508 -1.28 -23.11 -15.52
CA ALA A 508 -2.56 -23.66 -15.08
C ALA A 508 -3.72 -22.74 -15.48
N LYS A 509 -3.58 -21.43 -15.28
CA LYS A 509 -4.58 -20.42 -15.66
C LYS A 509 -4.94 -20.49 -17.14
N VAL A 510 -3.95 -20.47 -18.03
CA VAL A 510 -4.19 -20.51 -19.48
C VAL A 510 -4.88 -21.80 -19.90
N ARG A 511 -4.51 -22.96 -19.32
CA ARG A 511 -5.22 -24.22 -19.60
C ARG A 511 -6.69 -24.16 -19.20
N GLN A 512 -6.97 -23.66 -18.01
CA GLN A 512 -8.36 -23.55 -17.53
C GLN A 512 -9.19 -22.56 -18.36
N LEU A 513 -8.59 -21.45 -18.81
CA LEU A 513 -9.27 -20.49 -19.67
C LEU A 513 -9.55 -21.06 -21.08
N LEU A 514 -8.69 -21.92 -21.60
CA LEU A 514 -8.91 -22.58 -22.90
C LEU A 514 -10.05 -23.62 -22.87
N ASP A 515 -10.47 -24.06 -21.68
CA ASP A 515 -11.60 -24.96 -21.50
C ASP A 515 -12.95 -24.21 -21.41
N LEU A 516 -12.95 -22.87 -21.43
CA LEU A 516 -14.16 -22.05 -21.43
C LEU A 516 -14.69 -21.81 -22.84
N GLU A 517 -16.02 -21.85 -22.99
CA GLU A 517 -16.70 -21.41 -24.22
C GLU A 517 -16.69 -19.88 -24.38
N ALA A 518 -16.56 -19.15 -23.26
CA ALA A 518 -16.52 -17.69 -23.23
C ALA A 518 -15.14 -17.13 -23.62
N THR A 519 -15.11 -15.97 -24.27
CA THR A 519 -13.85 -15.24 -24.49
C THR A 519 -13.29 -14.78 -23.14
N ALA A 520 -12.08 -15.22 -22.84
CA ALA A 520 -11.35 -14.81 -21.66
C ALA A 520 -10.24 -13.80 -21.99
N SER A 521 -9.82 -13.02 -21.01
CA SER A 521 -8.69 -12.10 -21.12
C SER A 521 -7.79 -12.18 -19.90
N VAL A 522 -6.47 -12.18 -20.10
CA VAL A 522 -5.46 -12.08 -19.05
C VAL A 522 -4.78 -10.72 -19.19
N PHE A 523 -4.80 -9.91 -18.14
CA PHE A 523 -4.35 -8.51 -18.20
C PHE A 523 -3.87 -8.01 -16.84
N ASP A 524 -3.20 -6.86 -16.82
CA ASP A 524 -2.75 -6.20 -15.58
C ASP A 524 -3.79 -5.25 -15.01
N LEU A 525 -3.57 -4.78 -13.78
CA LEU A 525 -4.48 -3.84 -13.14
C LEU A 525 -4.71 -2.55 -13.95
N ALA A 526 -3.69 -2.07 -14.68
CA ALA A 526 -3.79 -0.88 -15.53
C ALA A 526 -4.82 -1.05 -16.67
N SER A 527 -5.01 -2.27 -17.15
CA SER A 527 -5.91 -2.58 -18.26
C SER A 527 -7.34 -2.98 -17.82
N LEU A 528 -7.65 -2.94 -16.52
CA LEU A 528 -8.94 -3.38 -15.99
C LEU A 528 -10.12 -2.55 -16.50
N ASP A 529 -9.97 -1.22 -16.59
CA ASP A 529 -11.01 -0.35 -17.15
C ASP A 529 -11.28 -0.66 -18.64
N GLN A 530 -10.23 -0.95 -19.41
CA GLN A 530 -10.38 -1.39 -20.81
C GLN A 530 -11.17 -2.70 -20.87
N PHE A 531 -10.84 -3.68 -20.02
CA PHE A 531 -11.56 -4.96 -19.96
C PHE A 531 -13.03 -4.76 -19.61
N LEU A 532 -13.35 -3.99 -18.58
CA LEU A 532 -14.73 -3.81 -18.14
C LEU A 532 -15.58 -3.11 -19.21
N ARG A 533 -15.01 -2.15 -19.95
CA ARG A 533 -15.70 -1.46 -21.06
C ARG A 533 -15.83 -2.29 -22.34
N THR A 534 -14.82 -3.07 -22.70
CA THR A 534 -14.73 -3.70 -24.04
C THR A 534 -14.83 -5.22 -24.03
N GLY A 535 -14.67 -5.84 -22.85
CA GLY A 535 -14.53 -7.27 -22.67
C GLY A 535 -13.18 -7.85 -23.08
N ARG A 536 -12.20 -7.01 -23.46
CA ARG A 536 -10.89 -7.46 -23.94
C ARG A 536 -9.77 -6.56 -23.42
N ALA A 537 -8.72 -7.17 -22.87
CA ALA A 537 -7.51 -6.48 -22.42
C ALA A 537 -6.35 -7.49 -22.40
N GLY A 538 -5.12 -7.00 -22.60
CA GLY A 538 -3.93 -7.86 -22.59
C GLY A 538 -4.02 -9.00 -23.60
N THR A 539 -3.82 -10.24 -23.12
CA THR A 539 -3.92 -11.46 -23.93
C THR A 539 -5.36 -11.97 -23.95
N THR A 540 -5.93 -12.11 -25.14
CA THR A 540 -7.21 -12.80 -25.32
C THR A 540 -7.00 -14.32 -25.36
N VAL A 541 -7.75 -15.07 -24.56
CA VAL A 541 -7.75 -16.53 -24.57
C VAL A 541 -9.10 -17.03 -25.08
N ASN A 542 -9.09 -17.67 -26.25
CA ASN A 542 -10.27 -18.21 -26.90
C ASN A 542 -10.21 -19.74 -26.87
N GLY A 543 -10.98 -20.34 -25.96
CA GLY A 543 -11.20 -21.78 -25.88
C GLY A 543 -12.03 -22.32 -27.04
N ARG A 544 -12.25 -23.64 -27.05
CA ARG A 544 -12.98 -24.35 -28.11
C ARG A 544 -14.45 -24.59 -27.81
#